data_AF-A0A2W4Z4Y8-F1
#
_entry.id   AF-A0A2W4Z4Y8-F1
#
_cell.length_a   1.000
_cell.length_b   1.000
_cell.length_c   1.000
_cell.angle_alpha   90.00
_cell.angle_beta   90.00
_cell.angle_gamma   90.00
#
_symmetry.space_group_name_H-M   'P 1'
#
loop_
_entity.id
_entity.type
_entity.pdbx_description
1 polymer ?
#
loop_
_entity_poly.entity_id
_entity_poly.type
_entity_poly.pdbx_seq_one_letter_code
_entity_poly.pdbx_strand_id
1 'polypeptide(L)' 'MFGLGVPEIVIIGIVAIVVFGPKRIPELGSALGKTLRSFREEMDNPDTEDEEFFDGDEDDRP' A
#
# COMPACT_ATOMS: atom_id res chain seq x y z
N MET A 1 2.60 -8.84 36.30
CA MET A 1 1.23 -9.37 36.23
C MET A 1 0.41 -8.57 35.24
N PHE A 2 0.58 -8.85 33.94
CA PHE A 2 -0.28 -8.57 32.78
C PHE A 2 0.64 -8.68 31.57
N GLY A 3 0.99 -9.92 31.22
CA GLY A 3 1.58 -10.17 29.91
C GLY A 3 0.42 -10.11 28.92
N LEU A 4 0.43 -9.14 28.01
CA LEU A 4 -0.46 -9.17 26.86
C LEU A 4 -0.10 -10.42 26.05
N GLY A 5 -0.80 -11.51 26.35
CA GLY A 5 -0.66 -12.75 25.64
C GLY A 5 -1.45 -12.69 24.33
N VAL A 6 -1.20 -13.70 23.50
CA VAL A 6 -2.03 -13.97 22.32
C VAL A 6 -3.54 -14.03 22.68
N PRO A 7 -3.98 -14.60 23.82
CA PRO A 7 -5.39 -14.64 24.18
C PRO A 7 -6.04 -13.25 24.34
N GLU A 8 -5.36 -12.32 25.02
CA GLU A 8 -5.87 -10.97 25.25
C GLU A 8 -6.00 -10.18 23.94
N ILE A 9 -5.02 -10.32 23.04
CA ILE A 9 -5.07 -9.68 21.70
C ILE A 9 -6.24 -10.24 20.88
N VAL A 10 -6.52 -11.55 20.96
CA VAL A 10 -7.67 -12.15 20.27
C VAL A 10 -8.98 -11.60 20.80
N ILE A 11 -9.14 -11.44 22.12
CA ILE A 11 -10.36 -10.86 22.71
C ILE A 11 -10.56 -9.41 22.22
N ILE A 12 -9.51 -8.60 22.22
CA ILE A 12 -9.57 -7.22 21.72
C ILE A 12 -9.94 -7.23 20.22
N GLY A 13 -9.34 -8.14 19.44
CA GLY A 13 -9.66 -8.32 18.02
C GLY A 13 -11.12 -8.67 17.78
N ILE A 14 -11.72 -9.55 18.59
CA ILE A 14 -13.14 -9.90 18.50
C ILE A 14 -14.01 -8.68 18.78
N VAL A 15 -13.72 -7.91 19.84
CA VAL A 15 -14.48 -6.68 20.16
C VAL A 15 -14.37 -5.67 19.02
N ALA A 16 -13.17 -5.46 18.47
CA ALA A 16 -12.97 -4.59 17.32
C ALA A 16 -13.76 -5.06 16.09
N ILE A 17 -13.78 -6.37 15.81
CA ILE A 17 -14.57 -6.96 14.71
C ILE A 17 -16.07 -6.78 14.94
N VAL A 18 -16.57 -6.82 16.17
CA VAL A 18 -17.99 -6.56 16.45
C VAL A 18 -18.35 -5.09 16.20
N VAL A 19 -17.47 -4.17 16.59
CA VAL A 19 -17.69 -2.72 16.43
C VAL A 19 -17.56 -2.28 14.97
N PHE A 20 -16.47 -2.68 14.31
CA PHE A 20 -16.15 -2.25 12.94
C PHE A 20 -16.70 -3.19 11.87
N GLY A 21 -16.96 -4.46 12.20
CA GLY A 21 -17.36 -5.50 11.27
C GLY A 21 -16.18 -6.24 10.64
N PRO A 22 -16.29 -7.58 10.42
CA PRO A 22 -15.19 -8.40 9.90
C PRO A 22 -14.78 -8.04 8.47
N LYS A 23 -15.65 -7.34 7.72
CA LYS A 23 -15.37 -6.87 6.35
C LYS A 23 -14.54 -5.58 6.31
N ARG A 24 -14.61 -4.74 7.35
CA ARG A 24 -13.88 -3.46 7.36
C ARG A 24 -12.38 -3.63 7.57
N ILE A 25 -11.97 -4.62 8.37
CA ILE A 25 -10.55 -4.94 8.60
C ILE A 25 -9.80 -5.26 7.28
N PRO A 26 -10.25 -6.22 6.44
CA PRO A 26 -9.57 -6.52 5.17
C PRO A 26 -9.73 -5.42 4.14
N GLU A 27 -10.83 -4.65 4.16
CA GLU A 27 -11.03 -3.49 3.28
C GLU A 27 -9.99 -2.40 3.58
N LEU A 28 -9.81 -2.04 4.86
CA LEU A 28 -8.79 -1.10 5.31
C LEU A 28 -7.38 -1.62 5.03
N GLY A 29 -7.11 -2.91 5.30
CA GLY A 29 -5.82 -3.52 5.00
C GLY A 29 -5.50 -3.52 3.50
N SER A 30 -6.49 -3.75 2.64
CA SER A 30 -6.32 -3.70 1.17
C SER A 30 -6.05 -2.28 0.68
N ALA A 31 -6.74 -1.28 1.23
CA ALA A 31 -6.52 0.12 0.90
C ALA A 31 -5.11 0.58 1.33
N LEU A 32 -4.74 0.34 2.59
CA LEU A 32 -3.42 0.65 3.11
C LEU A 32 -2.31 -0.12 2.39
N GLY A 33 -2.56 -1.39 2.05
CA GLY A 33 -1.62 -2.24 1.33
C GLY A 33 -1.32 -1.73 -0.08
N LYS A 34 -2.33 -1.20 -0.79
CA LYS A 34 -2.13 -0.55 -2.09
C LYS A 34 -1.28 0.72 -1.95
N THR A 35 -1.60 1.58 -0.97
CA THR A 35 -0.81 2.79 -0.71
C THR A 35 0.63 2.45 -0.35
N LEU A 36 0.85 1.47 0.53
CA LEU A 36 2.20 1.05 0.94
C LEU A 36 2.96 0.38 -0.22
N ARG A 37 2.25 -0.32 -1.13
CA ARG A 37 2.83 -0.91 -2.33
C ARG A 37 3.34 0.16 -3.29
N SER A 38 2.52 1.17 -3.60
CA SER A 38 2.93 2.29 -4.45
C SER A 38 4.06 3.09 -3.82
N PHE A 39 3.99 3.36 -2.52
CA PHE A 39 5.06 4.03 -1.78
C PHE A 39 6.38 3.24 -1.85
N ARG A 40 6.31 1.91 -1.72
CA ARG A 40 7.49 1.05 -1.85
C ARG A 40 8.05 1.04 -3.28
N GLU A 41 7.19 1.09 -4.29
CA GLU A 41 7.58 1.10 -5.70
C GLU A 41 8.27 2.41 -6.10
N GLU A 42 7.76 3.55 -5.64
CA GLU A 42 8.39 4.87 -5.78
C GLU A 42 9.74 4.94 -5.04
N MET A 43 9.84 4.31 -3.86
CA MET A 43 11.10 4.25 -3.10
C MET A 43 12.15 3.34 -3.74
N ASP A 44 11.73 2.23 -4.38
CA ASP A 44 12.65 1.28 -5.02
C ASP A 44 13.08 1.75 -6.43
N ASN A 45 12.32 2.63 -7.10
CA ASN A 45 12.64 3.21 -8.42
C ASN A 45 12.57 4.76 -8.41
N PRO A 46 13.55 5.47 -7.83
CA PRO A 46 13.54 6.93 -7.78
C PRO A 46 13.75 7.63 -9.15
N ASP A 47 14.11 6.90 -10.22
CA ASP A 47 14.66 7.49 -11.46
C ASP A 47 13.98 7.00 -12.77
N THR A 48 12.66 6.78 -12.83
CA THR A 48 12.04 6.32 -14.09
C THR A 48 10.68 6.93 -14.37
N GLU A 49 10.62 8.25 -14.54
CA GLU A 49 9.54 8.94 -15.26
C GLU A 49 10.09 10.21 -15.94
N ASP A 50 11.12 10.12 -16.80
CA ASP A 50 11.56 11.26 -17.65
C ASP A 50 12.02 10.86 -19.07
N GLU A 51 11.86 9.59 -19.50
CA GLU A 51 12.33 9.13 -20.82
C GLU A 51 11.20 8.55 -21.69
N GLU A 52 10.16 9.31 -22.04
CA GLU A 52 9.35 9.06 -23.26
C GLU A 52 8.71 10.36 -23.78
N PHE A 53 9.51 11.31 -24.30
CA PHE A 53 8.98 12.44 -25.09
C PHE A 53 9.91 12.99 -26.19
N PHE A 54 10.94 12.24 -26.60
CA PHE A 54 11.77 12.58 -27.78
C PHE A 54 11.77 11.42 -28.80
N ASP A 55 10.61 11.11 -29.35
CA ASP A 55 10.51 10.46 -30.65
C ASP A 55 9.57 11.32 -31.50
N GLY A 56 10.15 12.20 -32.31
CA GLY A 56 9.40 13.18 -33.09
C GLY A 56 10.29 14.22 -33.74
N ASP A 57 10.57 14.01 -35.03
CA ASP A 57 11.03 15.01 -36.00
C ASP A 57 12.50 15.46 -35.92
N GLU A 58 13.43 14.61 -36.37
CA GLU A 58 14.64 15.12 -37.05
C GLU A 58 15.19 14.11 -38.09
N ASP A 59 14.29 13.64 -38.98
CA ASP A 59 14.64 12.90 -40.20
C ASP A 59 14.28 13.75 -41.44
N ASP A 60 14.75 15.02 -41.51
CA ASP A 60 14.75 15.78 -42.79
C ASP A 60 15.61 17.07 -42.73
N ARG A 61 16.94 16.97 -42.79
CA ARG A 61 17.78 18.08 -43.31
C ARG A 61 19.00 17.55 -44.09
N PRO A 62 19.10 17.80 -45.41
CA PRO A 62 20.18 17.34 -46.27
C PRO A 62 21.51 18.08 -46.06
#